data_AF-A0A966DDN9-F1
#
_entry.id   AF-A0A966DDN9-F1
#
_cell.length_a   1.000
_cell.length_b   1.000
_cell.length_c   1.000
_cell.angle_alpha   90.00
_cell.angle_beta   90.00
_cell.angle_gamma   90.00
#
_symmetry.space_group_name_H-M   'P 1'
#
loop_
_entity.id
_entity.type
_entity.pdbx_description
1 polymer ?
#
loop_
_entity_poly.entity_id
_entity_poly.type
_entity_poly.pdbx_seq_one_letter_code
_entity_poly.pdbx_strand_id
1 'polypeptide(L)' 'TLAQGVLKYFGSGELEYVPFPEVLKGKYQSFTEADSSKLLAAGYDGGFTNIEEAIAEYCELLDKHEGYLRNDR' A
#
# COMPACT_ATOMS: atom_id res chain seq x y z
N THR A 1 -0.62 9.87 -3.72
CA THR A 1 0.31 9.04 -2.91
C THR A 1 -0.49 8.11 -2.01
N LEU A 2 0.13 7.09 -1.42
CA LEU A 2 -0.56 6.19 -0.48
C LEU A 2 -1.23 6.97 0.67
N ALA A 3 -0.49 7.90 1.30
CA ALA A 3 -1.02 8.73 2.36
C ALA A 3 -2.24 9.57 1.93
N GLN A 4 -2.21 10.17 0.73
CA GLN A 4 -3.37 10.92 0.22
C GLN A 4 -4.60 10.03 -0.02
N GLY A 5 -4.40 8.79 -0.47
CA GLY A 5 -5.49 7.82 -0.64
C GLY A 5 -6.16 7.50 0.70
N VAL A 6 -5.36 7.28 1.75
CA VAL A 6 -5.86 7.03 3.11
C VAL A 6 -6.61 8.25 3.66
N LEU A 7 -6.04 9.45 3.55
CA LEU A 7 -6.69 10.70 3.99
C LEU A 7 -8.02 10.94 3.27
N LYS A 8 -8.08 10.62 1.97
CA LYS A 8 -9.30 10.71 1.18
C LYS A 8 -10.38 9.74 1.68
N TYR A 9 -10.02 8.50 2.02
CA TYR A 9 -10.97 7.51 2.55
C TYR A 9 -11.60 7.98 3.87
N PHE A 10 -10.77 8.41 4.83
CA PHE A 10 -11.26 8.84 6.16
C PHE A 10 -11.84 10.26 6.19
N GLY A 11 -11.63 11.05 5.13
CA GLY A 11 -12.13 12.42 5.02
C GLY A 11 -11.51 13.42 6.02
N SER A 12 -10.53 13.01 6.81
CA SER A 12 -9.89 13.81 7.86
C SER A 12 -8.48 13.28 8.18
N GLY A 13 -7.70 14.08 8.92
CA GLY A 13 -6.31 13.80 9.29
C GLY A 13 -5.31 14.72 8.60
N GLU A 14 -4.04 14.65 9.03
CA GLU A 14 -2.96 15.49 8.53
C GLU A 14 -1.72 14.63 8.20
N LEU A 15 -1.00 15.01 7.14
CA LEU A 15 0.27 14.37 6.78
C LEU A 15 1.43 15.07 7.48
N GLU A 16 2.08 14.37 8.40
CA GLU A 16 3.29 14.83 9.08
C GLU A 16 4.53 14.11 8.55
N TYR A 17 5.60 14.86 8.31
CA TYR A 17 6.91 14.30 7.95
C TYR A 17 7.80 14.23 9.19
N VAL A 18 8.36 13.05 9.43
CA VAL A 18 9.31 12.83 10.52
C VAL A 18 10.75 12.78 9.99
N PRO A 19 11.77 13.05 10.84
CA PRO A 19 13.16 12.88 10.46
C PRO A 19 13.44 11.45 9.98
N PHE A 20 14.21 11.31 8.90
CA PHE A 20 14.56 10.00 8.36
C PHE A 20 15.42 9.22 9.37
N PRO A 21 15.08 7.96 9.71
CA PRO A 21 15.84 7.19 10.70
C PRO A 21 17.30 6.95 10.27
N GLU A 22 18.25 7.36 11.12
CA GLU A 22 19.69 7.23 10.82
C GLU A 22 20.12 5.80 10.47
N VAL A 23 19.55 4.81 11.16
CA VAL A 23 19.87 3.39 10.98
C VAL A 23 19.49 2.83 9.60
N LEU A 24 18.62 3.53 8.86
CA LEU A 24 18.17 3.15 7.52
C LEU A 24 18.99 3.82 6.41
N LYS A 25 19.86 4.79 6.73
CA LYS A 25 20.69 5.44 5.72
C LYS A 25 21.64 4.41 5.08
N GLY A 26 21.68 4.39 3.75
CA GLY A 26 22.42 3.40 2.97
C GLY A 26 21.79 2.01 2.87
N LYS A 27 20.68 1.75 3.59
CA LYS A 27 19.91 0.49 3.52
C LYS A 27 18.52 0.68 2.90
N TYR A 28 18.05 1.93 2.85
CA TYR A 28 16.74 2.27 2.36
C TYR A 28 16.71 2.35 0.84
N GLN A 29 15.75 1.65 0.25
CA GLN A 29 15.50 1.70 -1.18
C GLN A 29 14.47 2.79 -1.46
N SER A 30 14.92 3.92 -2.02
CA SER A 30 14.04 5.05 -2.36
C SER A 30 13.14 4.80 -3.57
N PHE A 31 13.44 3.78 -4.37
CA PHE A 31 12.68 3.43 -5.57
C PHE A 31 12.74 1.93 -5.84
N THR A 32 11.58 1.31 -6.07
CA THR A 32 11.46 -0.10 -6.42
C THR A 32 10.45 -0.23 -7.56
N GLU A 33 10.76 -1.00 -8.59
CA GLU A 33 9.81 -1.34 -9.65
C GLU A 33 10.05 -2.80 -10.04
N ALA A 34 8.97 -3.58 -10.09
CA ALA A 34 9.06 -4.99 -10.43
C ALA A 34 9.11 -5.17 -11.96
N ASP A 35 10.10 -5.93 -12.46
CA ASP A 35 10.04 -6.48 -13.81
C ASP A 35 9.07 -7.67 -13.83
N SER A 36 7.91 -7.46 -14.44
CA SER A 36 6.82 -8.45 -14.51
C SER A 36 6.98 -9.45 -15.66
N SER A 37 8.02 -9.31 -16.50
CA SER A 37 8.17 -10.10 -17.74
C SER A 37 8.13 -11.61 -17.49
N LYS A 38 8.81 -12.09 -16.43
CA LYS A 38 8.82 -13.52 -16.08
C LYS A 38 7.49 -14.03 -15.56
N LEU A 39 6.78 -13.21 -14.78
CA LEU A 39 5.47 -13.55 -14.23
C LEU A 39 4.44 -13.72 -15.36
N LEU A 40 4.43 -12.77 -16.30
CA LEU A 40 3.54 -12.80 -17.47
C LEU A 40 3.89 -13.95 -18.41
N ALA A 41 5.19 -14.19 -18.67
CA ALA A 41 5.64 -15.31 -19.50
C ALA A 41 5.30 -16.69 -18.90
N ALA A 42 5.19 -16.79 -17.58
CA ALA A 42 4.74 -18.00 -16.89
C ALA A 42 3.23 -18.24 -17.02
N GLY A 43 2.47 -17.30 -17.59
CA GLY A 43 1.04 -17.45 -17.89
C GLY A 43 0.09 -16.76 -16.90
N TYR A 44 0.58 -15.90 -16.01
CA TYR A 44 -0.29 -15.10 -15.15
C TYR A 44 -0.99 -14.00 -15.95
N ASP A 45 -2.33 -13.94 -15.87
CA ASP A 45 -3.19 -13.02 -16.60
C ASP A 45 -4.17 -12.23 -15.71
N GLY A 46 -4.10 -12.40 -14.39
CA GLY A 46 -5.01 -11.78 -13.42
C GLY A 46 -4.85 -10.27 -13.20
N GLY A 47 -3.83 -9.65 -13.81
CA GLY A 47 -3.53 -8.23 -13.65
C GLY A 47 -3.10 -7.83 -12.24
N PHE A 48 -3.10 -6.53 -11.96
CA PHE A 48 -2.80 -5.95 -10.65
C PHE A 48 -3.82 -4.88 -10.31
N THR A 49 -4.28 -4.86 -9.06
CA THR A 49 -5.21 -3.84 -8.58
C THR A 49 -4.56 -2.47 -8.65
N ASN A 50 -5.32 -1.47 -9.13
CA ASN A 50 -4.89 -0.09 -9.09
C ASN A 50 -4.70 0.37 -7.63
N ILE A 51 -3.70 1.20 -7.36
CA ILE A 51 -3.33 1.55 -5.98
C ILE A 51 -4.42 2.36 -5.28
N GLU A 52 -5.15 3.23 -5.99
CA GLU A 52 -6.24 4.00 -5.42
C GLU A 52 -7.41 3.10 -4.98
N GLU A 53 -7.74 2.09 -5.80
CA GLU A 53 -8.75 1.08 -5.48
C GLU A 53 -8.31 0.21 -4.29
N ALA A 54 -7.08 -0.31 -4.32
CA ALA A 54 -6.54 -1.16 -3.27
C ALA A 54 -6.50 -0.47 -1.90
N ILE A 55 -6.18 0.84 -1.86
CA ILE A 55 -6.21 1.61 -0.61
C ILE A 55 -7.62 1.70 -0.05
N ALA A 56 -8.62 1.99 -0.88
CA ALA A 56 -10.01 2.12 -0.44
C ALA A 56 -10.54 0.78 0.11
N GLU A 57 -10.33 -0.32 -0.62
CA GLU A 57 -10.72 -1.67 -0.19
C GLU A 57 -10.05 -2.05 1.14
N TYR A 58 -8.75 -1.77 1.29
CA TYR A 58 -8.02 -2.14 2.49
C TYR A 58 -8.41 -1.30 3.70
N CYS A 59 -8.64 0.00 3.53
CA CYS A 59 -9.18 0.86 4.59
C CYS A 59 -10.58 0.40 5.03
N GLU A 60 -11.46 0.04 4.10
CA GLU A 60 -12.79 -0.49 4.41
C GLU A 60 -12.71 -1.80 5.20
N LEU A 61 -11.81 -2.70 4.81
CA LEU A 61 -11.58 -3.93 5.56
C LEU A 61 -11.18 -3.63 7.00
N LEU A 62 -10.17 -2.78 7.21
CA LEU A 62 -9.68 -2.47 8.56
C LEU A 62 -10.76 -1.79 9.41
N ASP A 63 -11.54 -0.88 8.82
CA ASP A 63 -12.63 -0.17 9.51
C ASP A 63 -13.71 -1.15 10.01
N LYS A 64 -14.06 -2.17 9.21
CA LYS A 64 -15.02 -3.23 9.58
C LYS A 64 -14.50 -4.17 10.68
N HIS A 65 -13.20 -4.21 10.92
CA HIS A 65 -12.55 -5.19 11.79
C HIS A 65 -11.73 -4.57 12.94
N GLU A 66 -12.14 -3.38 13.40
CA GLU A 66 -11.53 -2.67 14.54
C GLU A 66 -10.03 -2.38 14.33
N GLY A 67 -9.62 -2.16 13.09
CA GLY A 67 -8.23 -1.91 12.71
C GLY A 67 -7.36 -3.16 12.52
N TYR A 68 -7.94 -4.36 12.59
CA TYR A 68 -7.21 -5.61 12.42
C TYR A 68 -7.58 -6.32 11.12
N LEU A 69 -6.58 -6.90 10.46
CA LEU A 69 -6.84 -7.89 9.41
C LEU A 69 -7.33 -9.18 10.08
N ARG A 70 -8.65 -9.35 10.18
CA ARG A 70 -9.24 -10.65 10.57
C ARG A 70 -9.34 -11.51 9.32
N ASN A 71 -8.59 -12.60 9.31
CA ASN A 71 -8.62 -13.56 8.21
C ASN A 71 -9.77 -14.53 8.50
N ASP A 72 -10.92 -14.33 7.86
CA ASP A 72 -12.06 -15.25 7.95
C ASP A 72 -11.88 -16.49 7.03
N ARG A 73 -10.63 -16.85 6.74
CA ARG A 73 -10.25 -18.06 6.01
C ARG A 73 -9.87 -19.19 6.95
#